data_AF-A0A945H0H2-F1
#
_entry.id   AF-A0A945H0H2-F1
#
_cell.length_a   1.000
_cell.length_b   1.000
_cell.length_c   1.000
_cell.angle_alpha   90.00
_cell.angle_beta   90.00
_cell.angle_gamma   90.00
#
_symmetry.space_group_name_H-M   'P 1'
#
loop_
_entity.id
_entity.type
_entity.pdbx_description
1 polymer ?
#
loop_
_entity_poly.entity_id
_entity_poly.type
_entity_poly.pdbx_seq_one_letter_code
_entity_poly.pdbx_strand_id
1 'polypeptide(L)'
;MVEYILIFISAALINNFVLSYFLGICPFFGVSKKTSSAVSMGLAVTFVMTITAIVTNLLNTYFLKPFDLTYLTYVAFILVIASLVQVVEMFVKKTSKPLYNILGIYLPLITTNCAIFGLALFGQLRDYGLMQNIFFALGAGFGFTLALVIMSGIREELEFADVPKYFQGVPIAFLTAGSLALAFMGFAGLIS
;
A
#
# COMPACT_ATOMS: atom_id res chain seq x y z
N MET A 1 -7.85 -23.31 -2.09
CA MET A 1 -6.88 -22.77 -3.08
C MET A 1 -7.51 -21.70 -3.96
N VAL A 2 -8.63 -21.99 -4.63
CA VAL A 2 -9.35 -21.00 -5.47
C VAL A 2 -9.73 -19.74 -4.66
N GLU A 3 -10.20 -19.90 -3.43
CA GLU A 3 -10.56 -18.78 -2.54
C GLU A 3 -9.39 -17.84 -2.23
N TYR A 4 -8.18 -18.36 -1.98
CA TYR A 4 -6.99 -17.54 -1.73
C TYR A 4 -6.54 -16.75 -2.97
N ILE A 5 -6.63 -17.38 -4.15
CA ILE A 5 -6.31 -16.74 -5.43
C ILE A 5 -7.34 -15.65 -5.76
N LEU A 6 -8.62 -15.90 -5.48
CA LEU A 6 -9.68 -14.90 -5.64
C LEU A 6 -9.49 -13.71 -4.70
N ILE A 7 -9.13 -13.95 -3.43
CA ILE A 7 -8.81 -12.87 -2.48
C ILE A 7 -7.62 -12.05 -2.98
N PHE A 8 -6.57 -12.71 -3.48
CA PHE A 8 -5.40 -12.04 -4.03
C PHE A 8 -5.73 -11.18 -5.25
N ILE A 9 -6.42 -11.74 -6.25
CA ILE A 9 -6.81 -11.03 -7.47
C ILE A 9 -7.77 -9.88 -7.14
N SER A 10 -8.73 -10.13 -6.25
CA SER A 10 -9.66 -9.11 -5.79
C SER A 10 -8.93 -7.95 -5.14
N ALA A 11 -8.02 -8.20 -4.19
CA ALA A 11 -7.25 -7.14 -3.53
C ALA A 11 -6.28 -6.40 -4.47
N ALA A 12 -5.69 -7.11 -5.44
CA ALA A 12 -4.72 -6.53 -6.36
C ALA A 12 -5.35 -5.62 -7.42
N LEU A 13 -6.47 -6.06 -8.03
CA LEU A 13 -7.07 -5.39 -9.20
C LEU A 13 -8.41 -4.72 -8.90
N ILE A 14 -9.34 -5.42 -8.27
CA ILE A 14 -10.75 -5.00 -8.18
C ILE A 14 -10.94 -4.01 -7.02
N ASN A 15 -10.42 -4.39 -5.86
CA ASN A 15 -10.45 -3.66 -4.61
C ASN A 15 -9.10 -2.96 -4.37
N ASN A 16 -8.53 -2.39 -5.43
CA ASN A 16 -7.22 -1.76 -5.36
C ASN A 16 -7.24 -0.59 -4.35
N PHE A 17 -6.31 -0.63 -3.40
CA PHE A 17 -6.29 0.31 -2.27
C PHE A 17 -6.08 1.74 -2.74
N VAL A 18 -5.25 1.96 -3.76
CA VAL A 18 -4.89 3.30 -4.25
C VAL A 18 -5.99 3.87 -5.14
N LEU A 19 -6.51 3.05 -6.06
CA LEU A 19 -7.36 3.53 -7.16
C LEU A 19 -8.86 3.40 -6.87
N SER A 20 -9.26 2.45 -6.01
CA SER A 20 -10.67 2.22 -5.65
C SER A 20 -11.00 2.84 -4.28
N TYR A 21 -10.12 2.65 -3.29
CA TYR A 21 -10.34 3.18 -1.94
C TYR A 21 -9.61 4.50 -1.65
N PHE A 22 -8.78 5.00 -2.56
CA PHE A 22 -8.04 6.26 -2.38
C PHE A 22 -7.10 6.25 -1.14
N LEU A 23 -6.55 5.08 -0.80
CA LEU A 23 -5.57 4.88 0.27
C LEU A 23 -4.14 4.85 -0.27
N GLY A 24 -3.20 5.41 0.49
CA GLY A 24 -1.77 5.44 0.15
C GLY A 24 -1.39 6.51 -0.87
N ILE A 25 -2.16 7.58 -0.98
CA ILE A 25 -1.95 8.66 -1.96
C ILE A 25 -0.65 9.44 -1.73
N CYS A 26 -0.23 9.60 -0.47
CA CYS A 26 0.97 10.37 -0.11
C CYS A 26 2.25 9.83 -0.79
N PRO A 27 2.60 8.53 -0.64
CA PRO A 27 3.72 7.95 -1.39
C PRO A 27 3.41 7.81 -2.89
N PHE A 28 2.14 7.68 -3.27
CA PHE A 28 1.73 7.58 -4.67
C PHE A 28 2.13 8.81 -5.48
N PHE A 29 1.92 10.03 -4.98
CA PHE A 29 2.37 11.25 -5.66
C PHE A 29 3.83 11.62 -5.36
N GLY A 30 4.34 11.26 -4.18
CA GLY A 30 5.69 11.61 -3.74
C GLY A 30 6.79 10.88 -4.51
N VAL A 31 6.61 9.59 -4.80
CA VAL A 31 7.69 8.70 -5.30
C VAL A 31 7.50 8.30 -6.77
N SER A 32 6.39 8.68 -7.41
CA SER A 32 6.09 8.32 -8.81
C SER A 32 6.82 9.14 -9.88
N LYS A 33 7.87 9.88 -9.56
CA LYS A 33 8.67 10.60 -10.58
C LYS A 33 9.63 9.70 -11.34
N LYS A 34 10.12 8.64 -10.70
CA LYS A 34 11.06 7.69 -11.29
C LYS A 34 10.58 6.28 -11.06
N THR A 35 10.60 5.46 -12.10
CA THR A 35 10.21 4.04 -12.08
C THR A 35 11.05 3.24 -11.09
N SER A 36 12.36 3.48 -11.03
CA SER A 36 13.26 2.81 -10.08
C SER A 36 12.90 3.09 -8.61
N SER A 37 12.53 4.33 -8.29
CA SER A 37 12.07 4.72 -6.95
C SER A 37 10.67 4.17 -6.65
N ALA A 38 9.76 4.18 -7.61
CA ALA A 38 8.41 3.64 -7.45
C ALA A 38 8.41 2.13 -7.17
N VAL A 39 9.23 1.35 -7.88
CA VAL A 39 9.37 -0.11 -7.67
C VAL A 39 9.92 -0.40 -6.27
N SER A 40 11.01 0.25 -5.88
CA SER A 40 11.62 0.05 -4.56
C SER A 40 10.68 0.41 -3.41
N MET A 41 9.91 1.50 -3.55
CA MET A 41 8.89 1.88 -2.57
C MET A 41 7.73 0.88 -2.52
N GLY A 42 7.21 0.45 -3.67
CA GLY A 42 6.12 -0.53 -3.73
C GLY A 42 6.48 -1.87 -3.06
N LEU A 43 7.69 -2.37 -3.33
CA LEU A 43 8.21 -3.58 -2.70
C LEU A 43 8.35 -3.43 -1.18
N ALA A 44 8.88 -2.29 -0.71
CA ALA A 44 8.99 -2.00 0.72
C ALA A 44 7.62 -1.95 1.41
N VAL A 45 6.64 -1.29 0.80
CA VAL A 45 5.27 -1.22 1.32
C VAL A 45 4.63 -2.61 1.35
N THR A 46 4.79 -3.41 0.30
CA THR A 46 4.26 -4.79 0.23
C THR A 46 4.82 -5.67 1.36
N PHE A 47 6.12 -5.55 1.62
CA PHE A 47 6.78 -6.27 2.71
C PHE A 47 6.20 -5.87 4.08
N VAL A 48 6.08 -4.56 4.35
CA VAL A 48 5.51 -4.06 5.61
C VAL A 48 4.03 -4.43 5.74
N MET A 49 3.23 -4.36 4.68
CA MET A 49 1.82 -4.80 4.68
C MET A 49 1.69 -6.27 5.07
N THR A 50 2.55 -7.13 4.53
CA THR A 50 2.52 -8.58 4.82
C THR A 50 2.83 -8.88 6.28
N ILE A 51 3.88 -8.26 6.84
CA ILE A 51 4.23 -8.44 8.25
C ILE A 51 3.14 -7.86 9.15
N THR A 52 2.61 -6.68 8.80
CA THR A 52 1.52 -6.04 9.54
C THR A 52 0.30 -6.94 9.59
N ALA A 53 -0.09 -7.57 8.49
CA ALA A 53 -1.22 -8.49 8.45
C ALA A 53 -1.06 -9.69 9.38
N ILE A 54 0.16 -10.24 9.49
CA ILE A 54 0.45 -11.36 10.40
C ILE A 54 0.33 -10.89 11.85
N VAL A 55 1.03 -9.82 12.21
CA VAL A 55 1.11 -9.33 13.60
C VAL A 55 -0.24 -8.83 14.09
N THR A 56 -0.97 -8.07 13.25
CA THR A 56 -2.29 -7.53 13.62
C THR A 56 -3.35 -8.63 13.75
N ASN A 57 -3.30 -9.68 12.95
CA ASN A 57 -4.22 -10.82 13.09
C ASN A 57 -3.93 -11.62 14.38
N LEU A 58 -2.66 -11.87 14.69
CA LEU A 58 -2.25 -12.50 15.94
C LEU A 58 -2.68 -11.66 17.15
N LEU A 59 -2.43 -10.35 17.10
CA LEU A 59 -2.81 -9.42 18.16
C LEU A 59 -4.34 -9.38 18.35
N ASN A 60 -5.09 -9.33 17.26
CA ASN A 60 -6.55 -9.32 17.35
C ASN A 60 -7.11 -10.62 17.93
N THR A 61 -6.63 -11.77 17.46
CA THR A 61 -7.13 -13.09 17.86
C THR A 61 -6.74 -13.45 19.29
N TYR A 62 -5.50 -13.16 19.71
CA TYR A 62 -4.98 -13.57 21.02
C TYR A 62 -5.10 -12.52 22.12
N PHE A 63 -5.17 -11.22 21.78
CA PHE A 63 -5.25 -10.14 22.77
C PHE A 63 -6.57 -9.37 22.72
N LEU A 64 -6.99 -8.86 21.56
CA LEU A 64 -8.14 -7.93 21.57
C LEU A 64 -9.47 -8.66 21.77
N LYS A 65 -9.68 -9.80 21.09
CA LYS A 65 -10.91 -10.61 21.25
C LYS A 65 -11.03 -11.22 22.66
N PRO A 66 -10.00 -11.83 23.26
CA PRO A 66 -10.15 -12.49 24.56
C PRO A 66 -10.29 -11.54 25.75
N PHE A 67 -9.71 -10.35 25.67
CA PHE A 67 -9.79 -9.34 26.73
C PHE A 67 -10.90 -8.31 26.51
N ASP A 68 -11.72 -8.49 25.47
CA ASP A 68 -12.82 -7.60 25.08
C ASP A 68 -12.40 -6.12 24.89
N LEU A 69 -11.17 -5.94 24.39
CA LEU A 69 -10.51 -4.64 24.20
C LEU A 69 -10.68 -4.11 22.77
N THR A 70 -11.76 -4.46 22.09
CA THR A 70 -12.01 -4.08 20.68
C THR A 70 -12.04 -2.56 20.47
N TYR A 71 -12.33 -1.76 21.49
CA TYR A 71 -12.27 -0.30 21.41
C TYR A 71 -10.84 0.26 21.23
N LEU A 72 -9.79 -0.49 21.62
CA LEU A 72 -8.39 -0.08 21.45
C LEU A 72 -7.79 -0.44 20.08
N THR A 73 -8.55 -1.10 19.20
CA THR A 73 -8.08 -1.64 17.91
C THR A 73 -7.24 -0.64 17.11
N TYR A 74 -7.76 0.57 16.90
CA TYR A 74 -7.10 1.59 16.08
C TYR A 74 -5.74 2.00 16.65
N VAL A 75 -5.68 2.26 17.97
CA VAL A 75 -4.46 2.68 18.65
C VAL A 75 -3.43 1.55 18.65
N ALA A 76 -3.87 0.33 18.94
CA ALA A 76 -3.00 -0.85 18.93
C ALA A 76 -2.38 -1.09 17.54
N PHE A 77 -3.16 -0.97 16.46
CA PHE A 77 -2.66 -1.14 15.10
C PHE A 77 -1.66 -0.07 14.70
N ILE A 78 -1.90 1.20 15.06
CA ILE A 78 -0.93 2.28 14.79
C ILE A 78 0.39 2.01 15.53
N LEU A 79 0.34 1.57 16.79
CA LEU A 79 1.55 1.22 17.56
C LEU A 79 2.31 0.04 16.97
N VAL A 80 1.60 -0.99 16.50
CA VAL A 80 2.22 -2.14 15.81
C VAL A 80 2.90 -1.69 14.53
N ILE A 81 2.23 -0.88 13.70
CA ILE A 81 2.81 -0.40 12.43
C ILE A 81 4.04 0.48 12.72
N ALA A 82 3.95 1.41 13.67
CA ALA A 82 5.06 2.28 14.04
C ALA A 82 6.29 1.50 14.53
N SER A 83 6.09 0.51 15.41
CA SER A 83 7.19 -0.32 15.91
C SER A 83 7.80 -1.21 14.82
N LEU A 84 6.99 -1.81 13.94
CA LEU A 84 7.46 -2.65 12.84
C LEU A 84 8.30 -1.85 11.84
N VAL A 85 7.79 -0.70 11.39
CA VAL A 85 8.51 0.13 10.41
C VAL A 85 9.82 0.67 11.01
N GLN A 86 9.85 0.99 12.30
CA GLN A 86 11.08 1.38 12.99
C GLN A 86 12.14 0.28 12.94
N VAL A 87 11.74 -0.98 13.14
CA VAL A 87 12.63 -2.14 13.02
C VAL A 87 13.12 -2.31 11.58
N VAL A 88 12.24 -2.16 10.60
CA VAL A 88 12.60 -2.20 9.17
C VAL A 88 13.59 -1.09 8.82
N GLU A 89 13.40 0.12 9.34
CA GLU A 89 14.33 1.24 9.12
C GLU A 89 15.74 0.93 9.63
N MET A 90 15.83 0.44 10.87
CA MET A 90 17.12 0.03 11.44
C MET A 90 17.78 -1.09 10.63
N PHE A 91 16.98 -2.05 10.13
CA PHE A 91 17.47 -3.15 9.30
C PHE A 91 18.01 -2.67 7.96
N VAL A 92 17.27 -1.82 7.24
CA VAL A 92 17.67 -1.26 5.94
C VAL A 92 18.93 -0.40 6.07
N LYS A 93 19.01 0.43 7.11
CA LYS A 93 20.19 1.26 7.40
C LYS A 93 21.46 0.43 7.61
N LYS A 94 21.32 -0.77 8.17
CA LYS A 94 22.44 -1.68 8.46
C LYS A 94 22.83 -2.54 7.25
N THR A 95 21.88 -3.03 6.46
CA THR A 95 22.16 -3.93 5.34
C THR A 95 22.52 -3.19 4.04
N SER A 96 21.90 -2.04 3.75
CA SER A 96 22.06 -1.37 2.46
C SER A 96 22.00 0.16 2.56
N LYS A 97 23.18 0.78 2.73
CA LYS A 97 23.37 2.24 2.61
C LYS A 97 22.82 2.86 1.31
N PRO A 98 23.01 2.28 0.10
CA PRO A 98 22.46 2.88 -1.11
C PRO A 98 20.93 2.91 -1.12
N LEU A 99 20.27 1.87 -0.62
CA LEU A 99 18.81 1.82 -0.52
C LEU A 99 18.29 2.82 0.53
N TYR A 100 18.97 2.93 1.67
CA TYR A 100 18.65 3.92 2.69
C TYR A 100 18.82 5.36 2.20
N ASN A 101 19.82 5.66 1.36
CA ASN A 101 19.99 7.01 0.82
C ASN A 101 18.88 7.41 -0.16
N ILE A 102 18.29 6.44 -0.86
CA ILE A 102 17.18 6.67 -1.80
C ILE A 102 15.83 6.71 -1.06
N LEU A 103 15.65 5.80 -0.10
CA LEU A 103 14.37 5.58 0.55
C LEU A 103 14.23 6.30 1.90
N GLY A 104 15.34 6.73 2.52
CA GLY A 104 15.40 7.20 3.92
C GLY A 104 14.39 8.27 4.30
N ILE A 105 14.11 9.20 3.38
CA ILE A 105 13.10 10.26 3.57
C ILE A 105 11.67 9.69 3.54
N TYR A 106 11.46 8.58 2.84
CA TYR A 106 10.16 7.93 2.63
C TYR A 106 9.85 6.82 3.65
N LEU A 107 10.82 6.33 4.43
CA LEU A 107 10.54 5.34 5.48
C LEU A 107 9.53 5.86 6.54
N PRO A 108 9.62 7.11 7.02
CA PRO A 108 8.58 7.70 7.85
C PRO A 108 7.22 7.87 7.16
N LEU A 109 7.17 7.91 5.82
CA LEU A 109 5.89 7.90 5.10
C LEU A 109 5.23 6.52 5.10
N ILE A 110 5.98 5.45 5.39
CA ILE A 110 5.43 4.09 5.51
C ILE A 110 4.64 3.94 6.81
N THR A 111 5.13 4.50 7.94
CA THR A 111 4.44 4.41 9.26
C THR A 111 3.04 5.02 9.22
N THR A 112 2.88 6.12 8.49
CA THR A 112 1.65 6.90 8.37
C THR A 112 0.87 6.57 7.10
N ASN A 113 1.24 5.49 6.41
CA ASN A 113 0.58 5.10 5.17
C ASN A 113 -0.83 4.53 5.46
N CYS A 114 -1.85 5.26 5.00
CA CYS A 114 -3.23 4.84 5.17
C CYS A 114 -3.58 3.52 4.47
N ALA A 115 -2.84 3.09 3.44
CA ALA A 115 -3.02 1.77 2.84
C ALA A 115 -2.66 0.63 3.82
N ILE A 116 -1.58 0.79 4.60
CA ILE A 116 -1.13 -0.22 5.56
C ILE A 116 -2.09 -0.31 6.73
N PHE A 117 -2.53 0.84 7.24
CA PHE A 117 -3.53 0.90 8.30
C PHE A 117 -4.89 0.35 7.84
N GLY A 118 -5.35 0.75 6.65
CA GLY A 118 -6.59 0.24 6.06
C GLY A 118 -6.55 -1.28 5.83
N LEU A 119 -5.40 -1.84 5.46
CA LEU A 119 -5.22 -3.29 5.34
C LEU A 119 -5.48 -4.00 6.67
N ALA A 120 -4.86 -3.52 7.76
CA ALA A 120 -5.03 -4.09 9.08
C ALA A 120 -6.50 -4.06 9.53
N LEU A 121 -7.19 -2.94 9.28
CA LEU A 121 -8.62 -2.80 9.59
C LEU A 121 -9.49 -3.71 8.74
N PHE A 122 -9.31 -3.72 7.42
CA PHE A 122 -10.11 -4.57 6.53
C PHE A 122 -9.90 -6.06 6.77
N GLY A 123 -8.69 -6.47 7.14
CA GLY A 123 -8.41 -7.84 7.56
C GLY A 123 -9.25 -8.27 8.76
N GLN A 124 -9.44 -7.37 9.73
CA GLN A 124 -10.31 -7.62 10.90
C GLN A 124 -11.80 -7.53 10.57
N LEU A 125 -12.23 -6.50 9.82
CA LEU A 125 -13.64 -6.31 9.46
C LEU A 125 -14.20 -7.45 8.60
N ARG A 126 -13.35 -8.08 7.79
CA ARG A 126 -13.72 -9.24 6.96
C ARG A 126 -13.48 -10.59 7.65
N ASP A 127 -13.07 -10.56 8.92
CA ASP A 127 -12.75 -11.71 9.79
C ASP A 127 -11.87 -12.77 9.09
N TYR A 128 -10.83 -12.32 8.39
CA TYR A 128 -9.94 -13.22 7.67
C TYR A 128 -9.06 -14.02 8.64
N GLY A 129 -8.97 -15.33 8.41
CA GLY A 129 -7.99 -16.18 9.07
C GLY A 129 -6.55 -15.78 8.70
N LEU A 130 -5.56 -16.30 9.45
CA LEU A 130 -4.15 -15.92 9.28
C LEU A 130 -3.67 -16.07 7.84
N MET A 131 -3.94 -17.22 7.22
CA MET A 131 -3.55 -17.50 5.83
C MET A 131 -4.27 -16.61 4.83
N GLN A 132 -5.58 -16.39 4.99
CA GLN A 132 -6.36 -15.49 4.13
C GLN A 132 -5.82 -14.06 4.22
N ASN A 133 -5.45 -13.60 5.41
CA ASN A 133 -4.93 -12.25 5.63
C ASN A 133 -3.56 -12.03 4.98
N ILE A 134 -2.69 -13.06 4.94
CA ILE A 134 -1.41 -13.00 4.23
C ILE A 134 -1.64 -12.84 2.72
N PHE A 135 -2.52 -13.65 2.12
CA PHE A 135 -2.82 -13.54 0.67
C PHE A 135 -3.50 -12.21 0.33
N PHE A 136 -4.36 -11.71 1.23
CA PHE A 136 -4.95 -10.38 1.11
C PHE A 136 -3.89 -9.28 1.15
N ALA A 137 -2.92 -9.37 2.07
CA ALA A 137 -1.83 -8.41 2.20
C ALA A 137 -0.88 -8.41 0.99
N LEU A 138 -0.53 -9.60 0.49
CA LEU A 138 0.27 -9.74 -0.72
C LEU A 138 -0.47 -9.17 -1.94
N GLY A 139 -1.77 -9.44 -2.07
CA GLY A 139 -2.60 -8.89 -3.14
C GLY A 139 -2.68 -7.37 -3.08
N ALA A 140 -2.96 -6.81 -1.91
CA ALA A 140 -3.04 -5.36 -1.71
C ALA A 140 -1.69 -4.66 -1.96
N GLY A 141 -0.59 -5.22 -1.47
CA GLY A 141 0.76 -4.67 -1.70
C GLY A 141 1.19 -4.76 -3.16
N PHE A 142 0.88 -5.88 -3.84
CA PHE A 142 1.11 -6.01 -5.27
C PHE A 142 0.27 -5.00 -6.07
N GLY A 143 -1.01 -4.83 -5.73
CA GLY A 143 -1.88 -3.82 -6.35
C GLY A 143 -1.38 -2.39 -6.14
N PHE A 144 -0.86 -2.08 -4.95
CA PHE A 144 -0.22 -0.80 -4.64
C PHE A 144 1.03 -0.58 -5.50
N THR A 145 1.90 -1.60 -5.61
CA THR A 145 3.11 -1.55 -6.43
C THR A 145 2.79 -1.37 -7.90
N LEU A 146 1.81 -2.12 -8.41
CA LEU A 146 1.34 -2.03 -9.79
C LEU A 146 0.85 -0.61 -10.12
N ALA A 147 -0.04 -0.06 -9.27
CA ALA A 147 -0.55 1.30 -9.45
C ALA A 147 0.58 2.33 -9.46
N LEU A 148 1.53 2.22 -8.52
CA LEU A 148 2.70 3.10 -8.45
C LEU A 148 3.58 3.05 -9.70
N VAL A 149 3.85 1.85 -10.21
CA VAL A 149 4.69 1.65 -11.40
C VAL A 149 4.01 2.23 -12.63
N ILE A 150 2.71 1.96 -12.83
CA ILE A 150 1.94 2.54 -13.95
C ILE A 150 1.97 4.06 -13.87
N MET A 151 1.71 4.62 -12.70
CA MET A 151 1.77 6.07 -12.49
C MET A 151 3.15 6.63 -12.79
N SER A 152 4.22 5.94 -12.38
CA SER A 152 5.58 6.39 -12.65
C SER A 152 5.95 6.34 -14.13
N GLY A 153 5.49 5.33 -14.87
CA GLY A 153 5.72 5.25 -16.31
C GLY A 153 5.00 6.38 -17.06
N ILE A 154 3.73 6.64 -16.72
CA ILE A 154 2.97 7.75 -17.31
C ILE A 154 3.65 9.10 -16.99
N ARG A 155 4.13 9.27 -15.76
CA ARG A 155 4.80 10.52 -15.35
C ARG A 155 6.16 10.72 -16.03
N GLU A 156 6.95 9.66 -16.21
CA GLU A 156 8.20 9.73 -16.97
C GLU A 156 7.94 10.11 -18.44
N GLU A 157 6.90 9.56 -19.07
CA GLU A 157 6.53 9.91 -20.45
C GLU A 157 6.03 11.36 -20.57
N LEU A 158 5.24 11.82 -19.60
CA LEU A 158 4.74 13.19 -19.54
C LEU A 158 5.83 14.25 -19.37
N GLU A 159 7.01 13.90 -18.87
CA GLU A 159 8.15 14.83 -18.81
C GLU A 159 8.68 15.18 -20.21
N PHE A 160 8.47 14.32 -21.21
CA PHE A 160 8.86 14.56 -22.59
C PHE A 160 7.73 15.12 -23.46
N ALA A 161 6.51 15.21 -22.93
CA ALA A 161 5.34 15.69 -23.64
C ALA A 161 5.17 17.23 -23.53
N ASP A 162 4.54 17.84 -24.54
CA ASP A 162 4.20 19.27 -24.52
C ASP A 162 3.00 19.55 -23.61
N VAL A 163 3.26 19.60 -22.30
CA VAL A 163 2.26 19.94 -21.29
C VAL A 163 2.23 21.46 -21.06
N PRO A 164 1.05 22.12 -21.08
CA PRO A 164 0.93 23.54 -20.78
C PRO A 164 1.57 23.90 -19.43
N LYS A 165 2.31 25.02 -19.36
CA LYS A 165 3.09 25.43 -18.17
C LYS A 165 2.34 25.34 -16.85
N TYR A 166 1.05 25.71 -16.83
CA TYR A 166 0.23 25.71 -15.61
C TYR A 166 -0.17 24.32 -15.12
N PHE A 167 -0.12 23.30 -15.98
CA PHE A 167 -0.46 21.92 -15.64
C PHE A 167 0.76 21.05 -15.27
N GLN A 168 1.98 21.56 -15.47
CA GLN A 168 3.20 20.79 -15.22
C GLN A 168 3.35 20.38 -13.75
N GLY A 169 3.83 19.15 -13.53
CA GLY A 169 4.11 18.61 -12.21
C GLY A 169 2.89 18.00 -11.52
N VAL A 170 2.45 18.60 -10.42
CA VAL A 170 1.40 18.05 -9.55
C VAL A 170 0.00 18.08 -10.19
N PRO A 171 -0.43 19.17 -10.86
CA PRO A 171 -1.79 19.24 -11.44
C PRO A 171 -2.05 18.14 -12.48
N ILE A 172 -1.12 17.92 -13.41
CA ILE A 172 -1.26 16.84 -14.39
C ILE A 172 -1.21 15.46 -13.75
N ALA A 173 -0.44 15.28 -12.67
CA ALA A 173 -0.44 14.03 -11.91
C ALA A 173 -1.82 13.75 -11.29
N PHE A 174 -2.53 14.75 -10.78
CA PHE A 174 -3.90 14.53 -10.30
C PHE A 174 -4.88 14.17 -11.42
N LEU A 175 -4.76 14.80 -12.60
CA LEU A 175 -5.58 14.45 -13.76
C LEU A 175 -5.32 13.02 -14.23
N THR A 176 -4.06 12.62 -14.32
CA THR A 176 -3.67 11.27 -14.75
C THR A 176 -4.10 10.23 -13.73
N ALA A 177 -3.93 10.50 -12.44
CA ALA A 177 -4.42 9.63 -11.36
C ALA A 177 -5.95 9.47 -11.42
N GLY A 178 -6.70 10.54 -11.70
CA GLY A 178 -8.15 10.49 -11.91
C GLY A 178 -8.54 9.62 -13.12
N SER A 179 -7.86 9.79 -14.26
CA SER A 179 -8.09 8.94 -15.44
C SER A 179 -7.76 7.46 -15.19
N LEU A 180 -6.68 7.19 -14.44
CA LEU A 180 -6.27 5.85 -14.06
C LEU A 180 -7.28 5.21 -13.11
N ALA A 181 -7.81 5.98 -12.15
CA ALA A 181 -8.87 5.51 -11.25
C ALA A 181 -10.14 5.13 -12.03
N LEU A 182 -10.56 5.94 -13.01
CA LEU A 182 -11.69 5.63 -13.88
C LEU A 182 -11.46 4.34 -14.69
N ALA A 183 -10.26 4.15 -15.23
CA ALA A 183 -9.90 2.92 -15.95
C ALA A 183 -9.98 1.68 -15.02
N PHE A 184 -9.48 1.80 -13.79
CA PHE A 184 -9.51 0.69 -12.83
C PHE A 184 -10.90 0.41 -12.25
N MET A 185 -11.78 1.41 -12.15
CA MET A 185 -13.20 1.19 -11.81
C MET A 185 -13.90 0.27 -12.82
N GLY A 186 -13.42 0.18 -14.06
CA GLY A 186 -13.91 -0.78 -15.05
C GLY A 186 -13.74 -2.25 -14.62
N PHE A 187 -12.80 -2.55 -13.73
CA PHE A 187 -12.61 -3.91 -13.18
C PHE A 187 -13.55 -4.24 -12.01
N ALA A 188 -14.33 -3.28 -11.51
CA ALA A 188 -15.22 -3.47 -10.35
C ALA A 188 -16.30 -4.56 -10.59
N GLY A 189 -16.64 -4.86 -11.85
CA GLY A 189 -17.62 -5.89 -12.23
C GLY A 189 -17.05 -7.26 -12.57
N LEU A 190 -15.75 -7.51 -12.36
CA LEU A 190 -15.08 -8.72 -12.86
C LEU A 190 -15.29 -9.95 -11.95
N ILE A 191 -15.67 -9.74 -10.70
CA ILE A 191 -16.04 -10.78 -9.73
C ILE A 191 -17.34 -10.34 -9.07
N SER A 192 -18.44 -10.54 -9.79
CA SER A 192 -19.81 -10.52 -9.26
C SER A 192 -20.36 -11.93 -9.19
#